data_AF-A0A7W7EZR9-F1
#
_entry.id   AF-A0A7W7EZR9-F1
#
_cell.length_a   1.000
_cell.length_b   1.000
_cell.length_c   1.000
_cell.angle_alpha   90.00
_cell.angle_beta   90.00
_cell.angle_gamma   90.00
#
_symmetry.space_group_name_H-M   'P 1'
#
loop_
_entity.id
_entity.type
_entity.pdbx_description
1 polymer ?
#
loop_
_entity_poly.entity_id
_entity_poly.type
_entity_poly.pdbx_seq_one_letter_code
_entity_poly.pdbx_strand_id
1 'polypeptide(L)'
;MSEDRTTPYWAEDPYWVEALERFVQAREAGTQIITIDLNAIEESLFNGDGPAYRLMEAMASVQEHEGYDGYRGAPRLVLALLQHLKESRPNR
;
A
#
# COMPACT_ATOMS: atom_id res chain seq x y z
N MET A 1 -18.10 -27.01 -4.77
CA MET A 1 -16.65 -26.76 -4.94
C MET A 1 -16.46 -25.29 -4.66
N SER A 2 -16.07 -24.94 -3.44
CA SER A 2 -15.63 -23.57 -3.16
C SER A 2 -14.28 -23.43 -3.82
N GLU A 3 -14.14 -22.55 -4.81
CA GLU A 3 -12.81 -22.15 -5.27
C GLU A 3 -12.07 -21.64 -4.04
N ASP A 4 -10.94 -22.27 -3.74
CA ASP A 4 -10.01 -21.80 -2.71
C ASP A 4 -9.41 -20.51 -3.28
N ARG A 5 -10.12 -19.38 -3.12
CA ARG A 5 -9.69 -18.06 -3.59
C ARG A 5 -8.60 -17.58 -2.63
N THR A 6 -7.40 -18.10 -2.79
CA THR A 6 -6.22 -17.54 -2.14
C THR A 6 -6.07 -16.09 -2.60
N THR A 7 -6.02 -15.14 -1.65
CA THR A 7 -5.80 -13.75 -1.98
C THR A 7 -4.40 -13.62 -2.61
N PRO A 8 -4.23 -12.94 -3.76
CA PRO A 8 -2.92 -12.69 -4.34
C PRO A 8 -1.97 -12.07 -3.31
N TYR A 9 -0.75 -12.60 -3.21
CA TYR A 9 0.18 -12.16 -2.18
C TYR A 9 0.69 -10.75 -2.49
N TRP A 10 0.62 -9.83 -1.52
CA TRP A 10 0.98 -8.43 -1.72
C TRP A 10 2.41 -8.23 -2.27
N ALA A 11 3.34 -9.13 -1.93
CA ALA A 11 4.73 -9.03 -2.35
C ALA A 11 4.94 -9.36 -3.84
N GLU A 12 3.89 -9.82 -4.53
CA GLU A 12 3.87 -10.05 -5.97
C GLU A 12 3.13 -8.94 -6.72
N ASP A 13 2.50 -7.99 -6.01
CA ASP A 13 1.77 -6.88 -6.60
C ASP A 13 2.69 -5.66 -6.79
N PRO A 14 2.98 -5.25 -8.05
CA PRO A 14 3.83 -4.09 -8.34
C PRO A 14 3.32 -2.79 -7.72
N TYR A 15 2.00 -2.66 -7.52
CA TYR A 15 1.41 -1.50 -6.88
C TYR A 15 2.03 -1.27 -5.48
N TRP A 16 2.28 -2.33 -4.71
CA TRP A 16 2.85 -2.23 -3.37
C TRP A 16 4.38 -2.27 -3.37
N VAL A 17 4.96 -3.18 -4.15
CA VAL A 17 6.41 -3.40 -4.16
C VAL A 17 7.16 -2.16 -4.65
N GLU A 18 6.73 -1.59 -5.78
CA GLU A 18 7.42 -0.42 -6.35
C GLU A 18 7.26 0.82 -5.47
N ALA A 19 6.09 0.99 -4.83
CA ALA A 19 5.87 2.10 -3.91
C ALA A 19 6.73 1.98 -2.65
N LEU A 20 6.91 0.76 -2.13
CA LEU A 20 7.82 0.50 -1.02
C LEU A 20 9.27 0.81 -1.41
N GLU A 21 9.71 0.41 -2.61
CA GLU A 21 11.04 0.73 -3.12
C GLU A 21 11.27 2.24 -3.21
N ARG A 22 10.31 3.00 -3.77
CA ARG A 22 10.37 4.47 -3.81
C ARG A 22 10.42 5.08 -2.42
N PHE A 23 9.67 4.56 -1.46
CA PHE A 23 9.74 4.99 -0.07
C PHE A 23 11.14 4.79 0.52
N VAL A 24 11.71 3.59 0.35
CA VAL A 24 13.04 3.22 0.86
C VAL A 24 14.11 4.12 0.25
N GLN A 25 14.09 4.30 -1.07
CA GLN A 25 15.02 5.18 -1.78
C GLN A 25 14.92 6.63 -1.28
N ALA A 26 13.71 7.16 -1.10
CA ALA A 26 13.52 8.51 -0.58
C ALA A 26 14.09 8.67 0.83
N ARG A 27 13.88 7.67 1.71
CA ARG A 27 14.42 7.65 3.06
C ARG A 27 15.94 7.57 3.07
N GLU A 28 16.53 6.71 2.24
CA GLU A 28 17.98 6.58 2.08
C GLU A 28 18.63 7.85 1.52
N ALA A 29 17.91 8.59 0.68
CA ALA A 29 18.30 9.92 0.22
C ALA A 29 18.14 11.03 1.29
N GLY A 30 17.74 10.69 2.52
CA GLY A 30 17.62 11.63 3.64
C GLY A 30 16.23 12.24 3.84
N THR A 31 15.20 11.76 3.15
CA THR A 31 13.82 12.23 3.37
C THR A 31 13.33 11.82 4.77
N GLN A 32 12.93 12.79 5.60
CA GLN A 32 12.41 12.57 6.95
C GLN A 32 10.92 12.89 7.11
N ILE A 33 10.35 13.68 6.20
CA ILE A 33 8.98 14.19 6.28
C ILE A 33 8.26 13.85 4.99
N ILE A 34 7.01 13.38 5.12
CA ILE A 34 6.08 13.20 4.00
C ILE A 34 4.98 14.27 4.13
N THR A 35 4.80 15.04 3.07
CA THR A 35 3.69 15.98 2.95
C THR A 35 2.58 15.34 2.12
N ILE A 36 1.35 15.39 2.61
CA ILE A 36 0.17 14.84 1.95
C ILE A 36 -0.84 15.96 1.73
N ASP A 37 -1.34 16.09 0.51
CA ASP A 37 -2.45 17.00 0.20
C ASP A 37 -3.78 16.30 0.54
N LEU A 38 -4.44 16.79 1.59
CA LEU A 38 -5.70 16.21 2.07
C LEU A 38 -6.82 16.29 1.03
N ASN A 39 -6.84 17.34 0.20
CA ASN A 39 -7.86 17.49 -0.83
C ASN A 39 -7.65 16.48 -1.97
N ALA A 40 -6.39 16.17 -2.28
CA ALA A 40 -6.05 15.20 -3.31
C ALA A 40 -6.36 13.75 -2.89
N ILE A 41 -6.23 13.43 -1.59
CA ILE A 41 -6.42 12.05 -1.15
C ILE A 41 -7.88 11.68 -0.90
N GLU A 42 -8.76 12.62 -0.57
CA GLU A 42 -10.16 12.34 -0.22
C GLU A 42 -10.86 11.56 -1.35
N GLU A 43 -10.88 12.10 -2.56
CA GLU A 43 -11.47 11.40 -3.72
C GLU A 43 -10.74 10.10 -4.06
N SER A 44 -9.41 10.08 -3.96
CA SER A 44 -8.59 8.92 -4.35
C SER A 44 -8.82 7.71 -3.44
N LEU A 45 -9.03 7.94 -2.14
CA LEU A 45 -9.20 6.88 -1.14
C LEU A 45 -10.57 6.19 -1.24
N PHE A 46 -11.62 6.94 -1.57
CA PHE A 46 -12.98 6.41 -1.65
C PHE A 46 -13.35 5.84 -3.02
N ASN A 47 -12.50 5.98 -4.03
CA ASN A 47 -12.67 5.30 -5.32
C ASN A 47 -12.57 3.78 -5.13
N GLY A 48 -13.44 2.98 -5.78
CA GLY A 48 -13.53 1.53 -5.60
C GLY A 48 -12.24 0.76 -5.92
N ASP A 49 -11.39 1.30 -6.81
CA ASP A 49 -10.05 0.77 -7.11
C ASP A 49 -8.93 1.56 -6.42
N GLY A 50 -9.28 2.41 -5.46
CA GLY A 50 -8.40 3.33 -4.76
C GLY A 50 -7.49 2.65 -3.72
N PRO A 51 -6.52 3.39 -3.17
CA PRO A 51 -5.51 2.84 -2.28
C PRO A 51 -6.09 2.18 -1.02
N ALA A 52 -7.24 2.63 -0.52
CA ALA A 52 -7.88 2.07 0.68
C ALA A 52 -8.37 0.63 0.47
N TYR A 53 -9.09 0.37 -0.62
CA TYR A 53 -9.63 -0.96 -0.91
C TYR A 53 -8.52 -1.94 -1.30
N ARG A 54 -7.54 -1.48 -2.09
CA ARG A 54 -6.34 -2.27 -2.39
C ARG A 54 -5.59 -2.64 -1.11
N LEU A 55 -5.48 -1.71 -0.15
CA LEU A 55 -4.78 -1.98 1.11
C LEU A 55 -5.49 -3.04 1.93
N MET A 56 -6.83 -3.01 1.95
CA MET A 56 -7.64 -4.01 2.62
C MET A 56 -7.35 -5.42 2.07
N GLU A 57 -7.34 -5.59 0.75
CA GLU A 57 -7.02 -6.86 0.09
C GLU A 57 -5.57 -7.28 0.39
N ALA A 58 -4.62 -6.37 0.30
CA ALA A 58 -3.22 -6.66 0.58
C ALA A 58 -2.99 -7.09 2.04
N MET A 59 -3.65 -6.44 3.00
CA MET A 59 -3.59 -6.80 4.42
C MET A 59 -4.22 -8.18 4.69
N ALA A 60 -5.29 -8.54 3.99
CA ALA A 60 -5.84 -9.90 4.05
C ALA A 60 -4.80 -10.93 3.55
N SER A 61 -4.09 -10.63 2.46
CA SER A 61 -3.01 -11.49 1.97
C SER A 61 -1.87 -11.65 3.00
N VAL A 62 -1.52 -10.61 3.76
CA VAL A 62 -0.51 -10.73 4.84
C VAL A 62 -0.99 -11.75 5.88
N GLN A 63 -2.25 -11.67 6.29
CA GLN A 63 -2.81 -12.60 7.27
C GLN A 63 -2.83 -14.04 6.75
N GLU A 64 -3.18 -14.25 5.49
CA GLU A 64 -3.26 -15.57 4.85
C GLU A 64 -1.88 -16.21 4.65
N HIS A 65 -0.89 -15.43 4.20
CA HIS A 65 0.39 -15.96 3.71
C HIS A 65 1.54 -15.86 4.72
N GLU A 66 1.56 -14.86 5.60
CA GLU A 66 2.69 -14.63 6.53
C GLU A 66 2.43 -15.14 7.97
N GLY A 67 1.16 -15.34 8.35
CA GLY A 67 0.79 -15.74 9.70
C GLY A 67 1.24 -14.77 10.80
N TYR A 68 1.25 -15.23 12.07
CA TYR A 68 1.64 -14.42 13.24
C TYR A 68 3.18 -14.25 13.41
N ASP A 69 4.00 -14.99 12.67
CA ASP A 69 5.47 -15.05 12.85
C ASP A 69 6.25 -13.97 12.09
N GLY A 70 5.61 -12.83 11.86
CA GLY A 70 6.37 -11.60 11.64
C GLY A 70 5.56 -10.39 11.20
N TYR A 71 4.36 -10.59 10.62
CA TYR A 71 3.52 -9.53 10.04
C TYR A 71 4.32 -8.44 9.35
N ARG A 72 5.41 -8.78 8.66
CA ARG A 72 6.34 -7.76 8.14
C ARG A 72 5.75 -7.10 6.91
N GLY A 73 4.81 -7.76 6.23
CA GLY A 73 4.00 -7.17 5.17
C GLY A 73 3.15 -5.99 5.65
N ALA A 74 2.53 -6.06 6.84
CA ALA A 74 1.67 -5.00 7.34
C ALA A 74 2.36 -3.61 7.46
N PRO A 75 3.50 -3.45 8.17
CA PRO A 75 4.19 -2.18 8.21
C PRO A 75 4.72 -1.77 6.83
N ARG A 76 5.15 -2.71 5.99
CA ARG A 76 5.61 -2.40 4.62
C ARG A 76 4.50 -1.82 3.74
N LEU A 77 3.30 -2.39 3.83
CA LEU A 77 2.12 -1.91 3.13
C LEU A 77 1.73 -0.50 3.61
N VAL A 78 1.86 -0.21 4.90
CA VAL A 78 1.65 1.16 5.41
C VAL A 78 2.67 2.13 4.80
N LEU A 79 3.94 1.76 4.72
CA LEU A 79 4.97 2.62 4.11
C LEU A 79 4.72 2.84 2.61
N ALA A 80 4.34 1.79 1.89
CA ALA A 80 3.96 1.87 0.48
C ALA A 80 2.72 2.76 0.27
N LEU A 81 1.70 2.64 1.13
CA LEU A 81 0.53 3.51 1.10
C LEU A 81 0.92 4.98 1.29
N LEU A 82 1.77 5.29 2.27
CA LEU A 82 2.24 6.67 2.49
C LEU A 82 2.94 7.24 1.25
N GLN A 83 3.69 6.41 0.52
CA GLN A 83 4.30 6.82 -0.75
C GLN A 83 3.24 7.12 -1.82
N HIS A 84 2.21 6.29 -1.96
CA HIS A 84 1.10 6.57 -2.89
C HIS A 84 0.35 7.86 -2.54
N LEU A 85 0.02 8.06 -1.26
CA LEU A 85 -0.71 9.24 -0.80
C LEU A 85 0.10 10.53 -0.98
N LYS A 86 1.43 10.45 -0.85
CA LYS A 86 2.35 11.54 -1.16
C LYS A 86 2.35 11.89 -2.66
N GLU A 87 2.20 10.88 -3.52
CA GLU A 87 2.23 11.02 -4.97
C GLU A 87 0.86 11.40 -5.56
N SER A 88 -0.24 11.22 -4.81
CA SER A 88 -1.59 11.65 -5.19
C SER A 88 -1.60 13.14 -5.53
N ARG A 89 -2.11 13.45 -6.72
CA ARG A 89 -2.32 14.82 -7.18
C ARG A 89 -3.80 15.11 -7.25
N PRO A 90 -4.23 16.35 -6.98
CA PRO A 90 -5.61 16.73 -7.23
C PRO A 90 -5.90 16.57 -8.72
N ASN A 91 -7.04 15.95 -9.05
CA ASN A 91 -7.55 15.98 -10.41
C ASN A 91 -7.82 17.44 -10.78
N ARG A 92 -7.16 17.93 -11.84
CA ARG A 92 -7.39 19.28 -12.38
C ARG A 92 -8.51 19.27 -13.40
#